data_AF-A0AAN7JQJ2-F1
#
_entry.id   AF-A0AAN7JQJ2-F1
#
_cell.length_a   1.000
_cell.length_b   1.000
_cell.length_c   1.000
_cell.angle_alpha   90.00
_cell.angle_beta   90.00
_cell.angle_gamma   90.00
#
_symmetry.space_group_name_H-M   'P 1'
#
loop_
_entity.id
_entity.type
_entity.pdbx_description
1 polymer ?
#
loop_
_entity_poly.entity_id
_entity_poly.type
_entity_poly.pdbx_seq_one_letter_code
_entity_poly.pdbx_strand_id
1 'polypeptide(L)'
;MLLPAAVAFDSSREGQEELDICDDIREKKSDFCNFDHERRGSKIGTLKKKALTASNKFTHTLKRRGKREFDYRVPSVSIEDIRHAEEEGAVLELRQRLLDRDLLPPRQDDYYTLLRFLTARDFDIDKTIWMWKEMLTWRKEYGTDTILQDFEFEELEEVLHYYPQGYHGVDKEGRPIYIERLGNDHLSKLMYITSIDPT
;
A
#
# COMPACT_ATOMS: atom_id res chain seq x y z
N MET A 1 20.38 -40.94 10.52
CA MET A 1 21.11 -40.89 9.24
C MET A 1 20.16 -41.30 8.13
N LEU A 2 20.32 -40.64 6.97
CA LEU A 2 19.74 -40.93 5.65
C LEU A 2 18.38 -40.26 5.33
N LEU A 3 18.54 -39.14 4.60
CA LEU A 3 17.58 -38.54 3.65
C LEU A 3 17.20 -39.53 2.53
N PRO A 4 16.07 -39.27 1.86
CA PRO A 4 16.12 -39.03 0.40
C PRO A 4 15.14 -37.90 0.01
N ALA A 5 15.09 -37.32 -1.18
CA ALA A 5 15.98 -37.12 -2.31
C ALA A 5 15.26 -36.05 -3.16
N ALA A 6 16.02 -35.11 -3.74
CA ALA A 6 15.50 -34.07 -4.62
C ALA A 6 14.87 -34.65 -5.89
N VAL A 7 13.72 -34.11 -6.31
CA VAL A 7 13.15 -34.33 -7.64
C VAL A 7 13.67 -33.22 -8.55
N ALA A 8 14.49 -33.62 -9.52
CA ALA A 8 14.89 -32.81 -10.66
C ALA A 8 13.74 -32.71 -11.66
N PHE A 9 13.47 -31.52 -12.19
CA PHE A 9 12.60 -31.33 -13.35
C PHE A 9 13.47 -30.93 -14.54
N ASP A 10 13.43 -31.78 -15.56
CA ASP A 10 14.21 -31.71 -16.79
C ASP A 10 13.55 -30.79 -17.82
N SER A 11 14.39 -30.16 -18.63
CA SER A 11 14.09 -29.24 -19.72
C SER A 11 14.22 -29.99 -21.04
N SER A 12 13.24 -29.87 -21.95
CA SER A 12 13.47 -29.63 -23.40
C SER A 12 12.23 -29.85 -24.27
N ARG A 13 11.91 -28.83 -25.10
CA ARG A 13 11.64 -28.86 -26.56
C ARG A 13 10.85 -27.60 -26.96
N GLU A 14 11.51 -26.61 -27.56
CA GLU A 14 11.81 -26.42 -29.01
C GLU A 14 10.67 -25.71 -29.77
N GLY A 15 11.03 -24.64 -30.48
CA GLY A 15 10.16 -23.94 -31.43
C GLY A 15 10.55 -22.48 -31.65
N GLN A 16 11.53 -22.23 -32.53
CA GLN A 16 11.85 -20.93 -33.11
C GLN A 16 10.74 -20.49 -34.08
N GLU A 17 10.49 -19.19 -34.21
CA GLU A 17 10.37 -18.54 -35.54
C GLU A 17 10.53 -17.02 -35.41
N GLU A 18 11.31 -16.48 -36.35
CA GLU A 18 11.76 -15.09 -36.50
C GLU A 18 10.69 -14.18 -37.12
N LEU A 19 10.80 -12.89 -36.75
CA LEU A 19 10.70 -11.68 -37.58
C LEU A 19 9.64 -11.59 -38.70
N ASP A 20 8.79 -10.56 -38.61
CA ASP A 20 8.53 -9.73 -39.79
C ASP A 20 8.42 -8.24 -39.41
N ILE A 21 9.22 -7.43 -40.10
CA ILE A 21 9.33 -5.96 -40.04
C ILE A 21 8.68 -5.40 -41.29
N CYS A 22 7.88 -4.34 -41.14
CA CYS A 22 7.68 -3.19 -42.04
C CYS A 22 6.25 -2.65 -41.85
N ASP A 23 5.91 -1.38 -42.00
CA ASP A 23 6.60 -0.09 -41.98
C ASP A 23 5.46 0.93 -42.20
N ASP A 24 5.68 2.19 -41.81
CA ASP A 24 4.96 3.38 -42.29
C ASP A 24 3.50 3.57 -41.78
N ILE A 25 3.08 4.70 -41.18
CA ILE A 25 3.27 6.10 -41.56
C ILE A 25 3.07 7.04 -40.33
N ARG A 26 4.09 7.87 -40.05
CA ARG A 26 4.13 9.35 -39.78
C ARG A 26 3.03 9.99 -38.92
N GLU A 27 3.24 11.01 -38.08
CA GLU A 27 4.34 11.94 -37.77
C GLU A 27 3.81 12.80 -36.59
N LYS A 28 4.62 13.10 -35.56
CA LYS A 28 5.21 14.44 -35.39
C LYS A 28 6.15 14.53 -34.17
N LYS A 29 7.44 14.67 -34.52
CA LYS A 29 8.57 15.21 -33.74
C LYS A 29 8.28 16.62 -33.20
N SER A 30 8.96 17.11 -32.16
CA SER A 30 10.40 17.46 -32.16
C SER A 30 10.79 18.00 -30.78
N ASP A 31 12.05 18.10 -30.34
CA ASP A 31 13.32 17.43 -30.62
C ASP A 31 14.24 17.89 -29.45
N PHE A 32 14.99 16.95 -28.85
CA PHE A 32 16.25 17.18 -28.11
C PHE A 32 17.31 17.73 -29.12
N CYS A 33 18.49 18.31 -28.83
CA CYS A 33 19.46 18.20 -27.74
C CYS A 33 20.58 19.26 -27.94
N ASN A 34 21.44 19.37 -26.93
CA ASN A 34 22.65 20.20 -26.74
C ASN A 34 23.72 20.19 -27.88
N PHE A 35 24.61 21.22 -27.90
CA PHE A 35 26.08 21.05 -27.94
C PHE A 35 26.88 22.36 -27.61
N ASP A 36 27.62 22.30 -26.49
CA ASP A 36 29.03 22.65 -26.15
C ASP A 36 29.85 23.94 -26.48
N HIS A 37 30.67 24.24 -25.45
CA HIS A 37 32.08 24.72 -25.31
C HIS A 37 32.56 26.19 -25.55
N GLU A 38 32.96 26.79 -24.41
CA GLU A 38 34.23 27.48 -24.07
C GLU A 38 34.73 28.84 -24.61
N ARG A 39 35.30 29.57 -23.63
CA ARG A 39 36.53 30.41 -23.59
C ARG A 39 36.44 31.95 -23.69
N ARG A 40 36.91 32.54 -22.57
CA ARG A 40 37.77 33.72 -22.37
C ARG A 40 37.13 35.11 -22.44
N GLY A 41 37.49 35.93 -21.44
CA GLY A 41 36.82 37.19 -21.11
C GLY A 41 37.49 38.47 -21.61
N SER A 42 36.86 39.61 -21.29
CA SER A 42 37.50 40.91 -21.03
C SER A 42 36.51 41.94 -20.45
N LYS A 43 36.86 42.43 -19.26
CA LYS A 43 36.84 43.82 -18.73
C LYS A 43 35.71 44.79 -19.14
N ILE A 44 35.02 45.27 -18.10
CA ILE A 44 34.74 46.68 -17.72
C ILE A 44 34.39 47.68 -18.84
N GLY A 45 33.17 48.24 -18.75
CA GLY A 45 32.86 49.51 -19.43
C GLY A 45 31.38 49.84 -19.54
N THR A 46 30.85 50.55 -18.53
CA THR A 46 29.83 51.62 -18.68
C THR A 46 28.64 51.40 -19.62
N LEU A 47 27.56 50.77 -19.14
CA LEU A 47 26.20 51.03 -19.64
C LEU A 47 25.15 51.07 -18.50
N LYS A 48 25.47 51.80 -17.41
CA LYS A 48 24.44 52.31 -16.50
C LYS A 48 23.68 53.44 -17.20
N LYS A 49 22.66 53.11 -18.00
CA LYS A 49 21.60 54.06 -18.43
C LYS A 49 20.40 53.46 -19.17
N LYS A 50 20.13 52.15 -19.02
CA LYS A 50 18.87 51.53 -19.53
C LYS A 50 18.23 50.53 -18.56
N ALA A 51 18.48 50.65 -17.25
CA ALA A 51 17.95 49.74 -16.22
C ALA A 51 16.95 50.39 -15.24
N LEU A 52 16.45 51.60 -15.52
CA LEU A 52 15.48 52.29 -14.66
C LEU A 52 14.05 52.33 -15.26
N THR A 53 13.88 51.86 -16.50
CA THR A 53 12.59 51.86 -17.21
C THR A 53 12.07 50.45 -17.51
N ALA A 54 12.53 49.46 -16.75
CA ALA A 54 12.02 48.08 -16.78
C ALA A 54 11.67 47.54 -15.38
N SER A 55 11.65 48.40 -14.35
CA SER A 55 11.43 47.99 -12.95
C SER A 55 10.01 48.25 -12.41
N ASN A 56 9.11 48.89 -13.15
CA ASN A 56 7.74 49.20 -12.67
C ASN A 56 6.64 48.29 -13.24
N LYS A 57 6.99 47.15 -13.84
CA LYS A 57 6.00 46.18 -14.38
C LYS A 57 5.96 44.83 -13.68
N PHE A 58 6.67 44.67 -12.55
CA PHE A 58 6.67 43.43 -11.77
C PHE A 58 6.25 43.61 -10.31
N THR A 59 5.58 44.71 -9.96
CA THR A 59 5.20 45.05 -8.58
C THR A 59 3.68 45.00 -8.35
N HIS A 60 2.95 44.14 -9.05
CA HIS A 60 1.55 43.83 -8.69
C HIS A 60 1.09 42.41 -9.09
N THR A 61 1.84 41.37 -8.73
CA THR A 61 1.29 39.97 -8.67
C THR A 61 1.91 39.10 -7.58
N LEU A 62 2.60 39.69 -6.59
CA LEU A 62 2.95 38.98 -5.34
C LEU A 62 1.90 39.27 -4.26
N LYS A 63 0.62 39.08 -4.60
CA LYS A 63 -0.41 38.94 -3.56
C LYS A 63 -0.34 37.51 -3.06
N ARG A 64 0.27 37.36 -1.89
CA ARG A 64 0.17 36.23 -0.94
C ARG A 64 -0.52 35.02 -1.58
N ARG A 65 0.28 34.09 -2.12
CA ARG A 65 -0.18 32.72 -2.29
C ARG A 65 -0.40 32.22 -0.87
N GLY A 66 -1.63 32.40 -0.39
CA GLY A 66 -2.06 31.95 0.92
C GLY A 66 -1.60 30.51 1.06
N LYS A 67 -1.10 30.18 2.25
CA LYS A 67 -1.01 28.80 2.70
C LYS A 67 -2.39 28.22 2.37
N ARG A 68 -2.50 27.43 1.30
CA ARG A 68 -3.68 26.62 1.06
C ARG A 68 -3.61 25.62 2.20
N GLU A 69 -4.21 26.01 3.32
CA GLU A 69 -4.65 25.08 4.31
C GLU A 69 -5.61 24.18 3.55
N PHE A 70 -5.08 23.05 3.08
CA PHE A 70 -5.89 21.98 2.57
C PHE A 70 -6.60 21.47 3.81
N ASP A 71 -7.82 21.96 4.02
CA ASP A 71 -8.67 21.57 5.13
C ASP A 71 -8.94 20.08 4.92
N TYR A 72 -8.16 19.22 5.57
CA TYR A 72 -8.33 17.76 5.60
C TYR A 72 -9.57 17.37 6.42
N ARG A 73 -10.54 18.28 6.54
CA ARG A 73 -11.80 18.09 7.24
C ARG A 73 -12.62 17.08 6.46
N VAL A 74 -12.29 15.81 6.67
CA VAL A 74 -13.05 14.66 6.22
C VAL A 74 -14.45 14.82 6.83
N PRO A 75 -15.52 14.83 6.00
CA PRO A 75 -16.88 14.83 6.53
C PRO A 75 -17.05 13.67 7.50
N SER A 76 -17.62 13.93 8.68
CA SER A 76 -17.97 12.85 9.61
C SER A 76 -19.05 11.98 8.98
N VAL A 77 -18.69 10.78 8.53
CA VAL A 77 -19.65 9.79 8.02
C VAL A 77 -20.16 8.98 9.21
N SER A 78 -21.48 9.07 9.46
CA SER A 78 -22.16 8.19 10.41
C SER A 78 -22.49 6.87 9.72
N ILE A 79 -21.92 5.77 10.20
CA ILE A 79 -22.20 4.41 9.70
C ILE A 79 -23.37 3.86 10.52
N GLU A 80 -24.48 3.52 9.86
CA GLU A 80 -25.63 2.89 10.50
C GLU A 80 -25.37 1.39 10.69
N ASP A 81 -25.62 0.87 11.90
CA ASP A 81 -25.54 -0.55 12.24
C ASP A 81 -26.89 -1.21 11.89
N ILE A 82 -26.95 -1.85 10.72
CA ILE A 82 -28.11 -2.61 10.23
C ILE A 82 -27.80 -4.09 10.39
N ARG A 83 -28.68 -4.82 11.08
CA ARG A 83 -28.53 -6.26 11.33
C ARG A 83 -29.72 -7.02 10.76
N HIS A 84 -29.43 -8.10 10.03
CA HIS A 84 -30.46 -8.97 9.49
C HIS A 84 -30.77 -10.09 10.49
N ALA A 85 -32.06 -10.37 10.69
CA ALA A 85 -32.52 -11.35 11.68
C ALA A 85 -31.97 -12.77 11.43
N GLU A 86 -31.80 -13.16 10.16
CA GLU A 86 -31.22 -14.46 9.79
C GLU A 86 -29.74 -14.56 10.20
N GLU A 87 -28.97 -13.50 9.96
CA GLU A 87 -27.55 -13.42 10.33
C GLU A 87 -27.38 -13.38 11.85
N GLU A 88 -28.23 -12.63 12.56
CA GLU A 88 -28.26 -12.63 14.02
C GLU A 88 -28.48 -14.02 14.59
N GLY A 89 -29.41 -14.79 14.02
CA GLY A 89 -29.65 -16.18 14.42
C GLY A 89 -28.41 -17.06 14.26
N ALA A 90 -27.76 -17.00 13.10
CA ALA A 90 -26.55 -17.77 12.83
C ALA A 90 -25.36 -17.37 13.74
N VAL A 91 -25.19 -16.07 13.99
CA VAL A 91 -24.14 -15.57 14.90
C VAL A 91 -24.38 -16.05 16.33
N LEU A 92 -25.63 -16.03 16.81
CA LEU A 92 -25.97 -16.55 18.13
C LEU A 92 -25.71 -18.05 18.25
N GLU A 93 -26.06 -18.84 17.23
CA GLU A 93 -25.73 -20.26 17.20
C GLU A 93 -24.22 -20.49 17.27
N LEU A 94 -23.44 -19.81 16.41
CA LEU A 94 -21.98 -19.93 16.43
C LEU A 94 -21.42 -19.55 17.80
N ARG A 95 -21.90 -18.46 18.40
CA ARG A 95 -21.46 -17.97 19.71
C ARG A 95 -21.67 -19.04 20.78
N GLN A 96 -22.84 -19.67 20.83
CA GLN A 96 -23.13 -20.76 21.75
C GLN A 96 -22.19 -21.94 21.54
N ARG A 97 -22.01 -22.39 20.29
CA ARG A 97 -21.11 -23.52 19.97
C ARG A 97 -19.65 -23.24 20.34
N LEU A 98 -19.20 -21.98 20.25
CA LEU A 98 -17.85 -21.58 20.65
C LEU A 98 -17.71 -21.52 22.18
N LEU A 99 -18.74 -21.04 22.89
CA LEU A 99 -18.77 -21.03 24.36
C LEU A 99 -18.74 -22.44 24.93
N ASP A 100 -19.56 -23.36 24.38
CA ASP A 100 -19.61 -24.77 24.81
C ASP A 100 -18.26 -25.49 24.69
N ARG A 101 -17.36 -24.97 23.86
CA ARG A 101 -16.03 -25.54 23.57
C ARG A 101 -14.89 -24.74 24.21
N ASP A 102 -15.20 -23.69 24.98
CA ASP A 102 -14.24 -22.73 25.55
C ASP A 102 -13.35 -22.04 24.50
N LEU A 103 -13.90 -21.78 23.31
CA LEU A 103 -13.21 -21.18 22.17
C LEU A 103 -13.59 -19.72 21.92
N LEU A 104 -14.25 -19.06 22.86
CA LEU A 104 -14.69 -17.67 22.68
C LEU A 104 -14.04 -16.74 23.70
N PRO A 105 -12.82 -16.25 23.43
CA PRO A 105 -12.22 -15.28 24.33
C PRO A 105 -12.97 -13.94 24.23
N PRO A 106 -13.13 -13.20 25.36
CA PRO A 106 -13.95 -11.98 25.39
C PRO A 106 -13.50 -10.87 24.43
N ARG A 107 -12.20 -10.81 24.11
CA ARG A 107 -11.65 -9.81 23.15
C ARG A 107 -12.10 -10.05 21.71
N GLN A 108 -12.51 -11.26 21.38
CA GLN A 108 -12.94 -11.67 20.04
C GLN A 108 -14.45 -11.92 19.96
N ASP A 109 -15.19 -11.60 21.02
CA ASP A 109 -16.65 -11.82 21.11
C ASP A 109 -17.46 -10.64 20.54
N ASP A 110 -17.10 -10.23 19.33
CA ASP A 110 -17.76 -9.16 18.57
C ASP A 110 -18.68 -9.73 17.48
N TYR A 111 -19.85 -9.11 17.30
CA TYR A 111 -20.88 -9.57 16.37
C TYR A 111 -20.36 -9.66 14.93
N TYR A 112 -19.75 -8.58 14.43
CA TYR A 112 -19.26 -8.52 13.05
C TYR A 112 -18.03 -9.39 12.84
N THR A 113 -17.24 -9.59 13.88
CA THR A 113 -16.14 -10.55 13.87
C THR A 113 -16.67 -11.96 13.64
N LEU A 114 -17.66 -12.42 14.42
CA LEU A 114 -18.27 -13.74 14.23
C LEU A 114 -18.96 -13.85 12.86
N LEU A 115 -19.70 -12.82 12.44
CA LEU A 115 -20.36 -12.78 11.15
C LEU A 115 -19.35 -12.93 9.99
N ARG A 116 -18.21 -12.25 10.04
CA ARG A 116 -17.17 -12.34 9.00
C ARG A 116 -16.66 -13.77 8.81
N PHE A 117 -16.52 -14.53 9.89
CA PHE A 117 -16.11 -15.93 9.81
C PHE A 117 -17.21 -16.83 9.23
N LEU A 118 -18.48 -16.57 9.58
CA LEU A 118 -19.63 -17.26 8.97
C LEU A 118 -19.71 -16.97 7.47
N THR A 119 -19.63 -15.70 7.06
CA THR A 119 -19.67 -15.30 5.65
C THR A 119 -18.53 -15.93 4.87
N ALA A 120 -17.34 -16.07 5.45
CA ALA A 120 -16.19 -16.69 4.78
C ALA A 120 -16.34 -18.21 4.55
N ARG A 121 -17.32 -18.87 5.18
CA ARG A 121 -17.59 -20.31 5.07
C ARG A 121 -19.03 -20.60 4.69
N ASP A 122 -19.70 -19.65 4.03
CA ASP A 122 -21.08 -19.78 3.57
C ASP A 122 -22.04 -20.24 4.68
N PHE A 123 -21.84 -19.72 5.90
CA PHE A 123 -22.59 -20.06 7.11
C PHE A 123 -22.52 -21.53 7.56
N ASP A 124 -21.52 -22.30 7.09
CA ASP A 124 -21.22 -23.65 7.61
C ASP A 124 -20.57 -23.55 9.00
N ILE A 125 -21.35 -23.86 10.05
CA ILE A 125 -20.93 -23.73 11.45
C ILE A 125 -19.68 -24.55 11.77
N ASP A 126 -19.59 -25.81 11.32
CA ASP A 126 -18.49 -26.68 11.69
C ASP A 126 -17.18 -26.26 11.02
N LYS A 127 -17.23 -25.88 9.74
CA LYS A 127 -16.07 -25.28 9.05
C LYS A 127 -15.67 -23.95 9.66
N THR A 128 -16.64 -23.16 10.09
CA THR A 128 -16.40 -21.87 10.74
C THR A 128 -15.68 -22.06 12.07
N ILE A 129 -16.10 -23.02 12.90
CA ILE A 129 -15.42 -23.33 14.17
C ILE A 129 -14.00 -23.84 13.92
N TRP A 130 -13.79 -24.65 12.88
CA TRP A 130 -12.44 -25.08 12.51
C TRP A 130 -11.55 -23.89 12.13
N MET A 131 -12.02 -23.01 11.24
CA MET A 131 -11.29 -21.79 10.87
C MET A 131 -11.04 -20.86 12.07
N TRP A 132 -11.99 -20.77 13.00
CA TRP A 132 -11.85 -19.99 14.23
C TRP A 132 -10.74 -20.53 15.13
N LYS A 133 -10.68 -21.86 15.32
CA LYS A 133 -9.61 -22.51 16.09
C LYS A 133 -8.23 -22.21 15.50
N GLU A 134 -8.09 -22.36 14.19
CA GLU A 134 -6.82 -22.06 13.49
C GLU A 134 -6.40 -20.60 13.71
N MET A 135 -7.35 -19.65 13.66
CA MET A 135 -7.06 -18.26 13.96
C MET A 135 -6.61 -18.04 15.41
N LEU A 136 -7.25 -18.68 16.40
CA LEU A 136 -6.82 -18.57 17.79
C LEU A 136 -5.41 -19.15 18.02
N THR A 137 -5.13 -20.30 17.41
CA THR A 137 -3.79 -20.91 17.43
C THR A 137 -2.76 -19.96 16.83
N TRP A 138 -3.02 -19.44 15.63
CA TRP A 138 -2.12 -18.50 14.95
C TRP A 138 -1.87 -17.23 15.78
N ARG A 139 -2.90 -16.62 16.37
CA ARG A 139 -2.74 -15.42 17.21
C ARG A 139 -1.85 -15.67 18.42
N LYS A 140 -1.94 -16.88 19.01
CA LYS A 140 -1.12 -17.29 20.14
C LYS A 140 0.32 -17.55 19.72
N GLU A 141 0.53 -18.24 18.60
CA GLU A 141 1.86 -18.58 18.09
C GLU A 141 2.65 -17.35 17.66
N TYR A 142 1.99 -16.37 17.01
CA TYR A 142 2.61 -15.15 16.51
C TYR A 142 2.56 -13.97 17.49
N GLY A 143 1.98 -14.14 18.68
CA GLY A 143 1.88 -13.05 19.66
C GLY A 143 1.03 -11.86 19.18
N THR A 144 0.05 -12.09 18.30
CA THR A 144 -0.72 -11.00 17.67
C THR A 144 -1.50 -10.14 18.68
N ASP A 145 -1.83 -10.68 19.85
CA ASP A 145 -2.59 -9.96 20.88
C ASP A 145 -1.80 -8.83 21.56
N THR A 146 -0.47 -8.88 21.47
CA THR A 146 0.49 -7.94 22.07
C THR A 146 1.39 -7.24 21.05
N ILE A 147 1.21 -7.51 19.76
CA ILE A 147 2.05 -6.97 18.67
C ILE A 147 2.18 -5.44 18.69
N LEU A 148 1.13 -4.71 19.10
CA LEU A 148 1.17 -3.24 19.18
C LEU A 148 2.06 -2.72 20.32
N GLN A 149 2.42 -3.58 21.28
CA GLN A 149 3.33 -3.27 22.38
C GLN A 149 4.73 -3.84 22.13
N ASP A 150 4.79 -5.04 21.55
CA ASP A 150 6.02 -5.82 21.48
C ASP A 150 6.86 -5.54 20.22
N PHE A 151 6.21 -5.07 19.13
CA PHE A 151 6.87 -4.87 17.85
C PHE A 151 7.16 -3.38 17.60
N GLU A 152 8.45 -3.05 17.49
CA GLU A 152 8.93 -1.75 17.05
C GLU A 152 9.50 -1.89 15.63
N PHE A 153 8.95 -1.12 14.68
CA PHE A 153 9.36 -1.18 13.28
C PHE A 153 10.35 -0.06 12.96
N GLU A 154 11.59 -0.22 13.40
CA GLU A 154 12.64 0.82 13.32
C GLU A 154 12.95 1.23 11.87
N GLU A 155 12.97 0.27 10.95
CA GLU A 155 13.28 0.48 9.54
C GLU A 155 12.10 1.01 8.71
N LEU A 156 10.94 1.30 9.33
CA LEU A 156 9.72 1.70 8.65
C LEU A 156 9.93 2.89 7.69
N GLU A 157 10.69 3.91 8.07
CA GLU A 157 10.95 5.07 7.20
C GLU A 157 11.70 4.69 5.92
N GLU A 158 12.67 3.77 6.03
CA GLU A 158 13.44 3.28 4.89
C GLU A 158 12.59 2.36 4.01
N VAL A 159 11.79 1.50 4.63
CA VAL A 159 10.79 0.67 3.94
C VAL A 159 9.83 1.55 3.14
N LEU A 160 9.29 2.61 3.72
CA LEU A 160 8.35 3.52 3.06
C LEU A 160 8.98 4.30 1.89
N HIS A 161 10.30 4.50 1.90
CA HIS A 161 11.00 5.12 0.78
C HIS A 161 10.97 4.23 -0.48
N TYR A 162 11.19 2.92 -0.30
CA TYR A 162 11.25 1.95 -1.40
C TYR A 162 9.91 1.31 -1.72
N TYR A 163 9.07 1.14 -0.70
CA TYR A 163 7.75 0.55 -0.75
C TYR A 163 6.72 1.47 -0.06
N PRO A 164 6.30 2.57 -0.73
CA PRO A 164 5.34 3.49 -0.15
C PRO A 164 3.98 2.82 0.04
N GLN A 165 3.58 2.68 1.30
CA GLN A 165 2.30 2.12 1.72
C GLN A 165 1.70 2.91 2.88
N GLY A 166 0.38 2.85 3.04
CA GLY A 166 -0.27 3.41 4.22
C GLY A 166 -1.72 3.81 4.03
N TYR A 167 -2.35 4.19 5.13
CA TYR A 167 -3.72 4.69 5.15
C TYR A 167 -3.78 6.17 4.77
N HIS A 168 -4.77 6.54 3.94
CA HIS A 168 -4.99 7.91 3.52
C HIS A 168 -6.48 8.25 3.41
N GLY A 169 -7.05 8.77 4.50
CA GLY A 169 -8.45 9.20 4.55
C GLY A 169 -9.44 8.03 4.51
N VAL A 170 -10.69 8.35 4.17
CA VAL A 170 -11.80 7.41 4.04
C VAL A 170 -12.53 7.64 2.72
N ASP A 171 -13.20 6.62 2.21
CA ASP A 171 -14.08 6.75 1.05
C ASP A 171 -15.42 7.43 1.38
N LYS A 172 -16.35 7.46 0.41
CA LYS A 172 -17.67 8.08 0.60
C LYS A 172 -18.55 7.37 1.63
N GLU A 173 -18.22 6.14 1.98
CA GLU A 173 -18.94 5.30 2.92
C GLU A 173 -18.23 5.19 4.27
N GLY A 174 -17.12 5.93 4.45
CA GLY A 174 -16.35 5.95 5.69
C GLY A 174 -15.34 4.81 5.82
N ARG A 175 -15.09 4.02 4.77
CA ARG A 175 -14.12 2.92 4.80
C ARG A 175 -12.69 3.49 4.71
N PRO A 176 -11.74 3.09 5.59
CA PRO A 176 -10.35 3.53 5.49
C PRO A 176 -9.74 3.16 4.15
N ILE A 177 -9.14 4.13 3.46
CA ILE A 177 -8.45 3.88 2.20
C ILE A 177 -7.01 3.52 2.51
N TYR A 178 -6.59 2.34 2.07
CA TYR A 178 -5.21 1.87 2.15
C TYR A 178 -4.60 1.86 0.74
N ILE A 179 -3.42 2.47 0.58
CA ILE A 179 -2.76 2.66 -0.71
C ILE A 179 -1.39 2.01 -0.66
N GLU A 180 -1.12 1.12 -1.61
CA GLU A 180 0.20 0.53 -1.86
C GLU A 180 0.64 0.85 -3.28
N ARG A 181 1.89 1.34 -3.44
CA ARG A 181 2.44 1.71 -4.74
C ARG A 181 3.38 0.63 -5.27
N LEU A 182 2.81 -0.34 -5.96
CA LEU A 182 3.52 -1.43 -6.63
C LEU A 182 4.11 -0.96 -7.98
N GLY A 183 5.26 -1.52 -8.38
CA GLY A 183 5.89 -1.26 -9.69
C GLY A 183 7.27 -0.58 -9.66
N ASN A 184 7.82 -0.33 -8.47
CA ASN A 184 9.21 0.06 -8.29
C ASN A 184 10.11 -1.18 -8.15
N ASP A 185 11.21 -1.26 -8.91
CA ASP A 185 12.18 -2.38 -8.90
C ASP A 185 13.13 -2.36 -7.67
N HIS A 186 12.57 -2.09 -6.49
CA HIS A 186 13.32 -1.95 -5.25
C HIS A 186 13.11 -3.12 -4.27
N LEU A 187 12.47 -4.21 -4.70
CA LEU A 187 12.24 -5.39 -3.86
C LEU A 187 13.55 -5.96 -3.29
N SER A 188 14.60 -5.99 -4.11
CA SER A 188 15.93 -6.44 -3.70
C SER A 188 16.52 -5.60 -2.56
N LYS A 189 16.20 -4.29 -2.52
CA LYS A 189 16.63 -3.43 -1.41
C LYS A 189 15.80 -3.67 -0.17
N LEU A 190 14.49 -3.89 -0.31
CA LEU A 190 13.61 -4.19 0.80
C LEU A 190 14.11 -5.42 1.59
N MET A 191 14.48 -6.50 0.88
CA MET A 191 15.02 -7.71 1.50
C MET A 191 16.36 -7.52 2.23
N TYR A 192 17.11 -6.46 1.92
CA TYR A 192 18.35 -6.12 2.63
C TYR A 192 18.07 -5.29 3.88
N ILE A 193 17.04 -4.45 3.84
CA ILE A 193 16.65 -3.54 4.91
C ILE A 193 15.89 -4.31 5.99
N THR A 194 14.92 -5.14 5.59
CA THR A 194 14.11 -5.93 6.51
C THR A 194 14.75 -7.29 6.73
N SER A 195 14.67 -7.79 7.96
CA SER A 195 15.08 -9.16 8.27
C SER A 195 14.07 -10.16 7.71
N ILE A 196 14.56 -11.26 7.11
CA ILE A 196 13.71 -12.35 6.60
C ILE A 196 13.24 -13.26 7.74
N ASP A 197 14.02 -13.35 8.81
CA ASP A 197 13.70 -14.17 9.97
C ASP A 197 12.96 -13.35 11.03
N PRO A 198 11.84 -13.85 11.58
CA PRO A 198 11.17 -13.21 12.70
C PRO A 198 12.08 -13.29 13.95
N THR A 199 12.38 -12.14 14.54
CA THR A 199 13.07 -12.00 15.84
C THR A 199 12.19 -12.42 17.00
#